data_AF-A0A6I6FCR8-F1
#
_entry.id   AF-A0A6I6FCR8-F1
#
_cell.length_a   1.000
_cell.length_b   1.000
_cell.length_c   1.000
_cell.angle_alpha   90.00
_cell.angle_beta   90.00
_cell.angle_gamma   90.00
#
_symmetry.space_group_name_H-M   'P 1'
#
loop_
_entity.id
_entity.type
_entity.pdbx_description
1 polymer ?
#
loop_
_entity_poly.entity_id
_entity_poly.type
_entity_poly.pdbx_seq_one_letter_code
_entity_poly.pdbx_strand_id
1 'polypeptide(L)'
;MEQSTADERVAERLVPAWLEEAARHDPRAAERARAEWERGSLSAGAARELADWVTARVTDTGFNQDEGPTPDGPVRISVADKAAVHRWLAAQGHDV
;
A
#
# COMPACT_ATOMS: atom_id res chain seq x y z
N MET A 1 1.03 4.10 -21.53
CA MET A 1 1.49 5.02 -20.47
C MET A 1 0.37 5.40 -19.48
N GLU A 2 -0.91 5.12 -19.77
CA GLU A 2 -2.05 5.46 -18.88
C GLU A 2 -2.24 4.52 -17.66
N GLN A 3 -1.73 3.28 -17.74
CA GLN A 3 -1.84 2.33 -16.61
C GLN A 3 -0.87 2.68 -15.48
N SER A 4 0.34 3.17 -15.81
CA SER A 4 1.32 3.60 -14.80
C SER A 4 0.84 4.79 -13.99
N THR A 5 0.12 5.74 -14.60
CA THR A 5 -0.45 6.89 -13.87
C THR A 5 -1.66 6.51 -13.00
N ALA A 6 -2.44 5.50 -13.39
CA ALA A 6 -3.50 4.97 -12.54
C ALA A 6 -2.93 4.20 -11.34
N ASP A 7 -1.92 3.36 -11.57
CA ASP A 7 -1.25 2.60 -10.52
C ASP A 7 -0.50 3.52 -9.53
N GLU A 8 0.14 4.57 -10.04
CA GLU A 8 0.79 5.62 -9.24
C GLU A 8 -0.22 6.36 -8.35
N ARG A 9 -1.39 6.76 -8.86
CA ARG A 9 -2.43 7.40 -8.04
C ARG A 9 -2.92 6.51 -6.90
N VAL A 10 -2.99 5.20 -7.13
CA VAL A 10 -3.34 4.25 -6.05
C VAL A 10 -2.23 4.22 -5.00
N ALA A 11 -0.97 4.18 -5.42
CA ALA A 11 0.18 4.26 -4.49
C ALA A 11 0.20 5.59 -3.72
N GLU A 12 -0.01 6.73 -4.38
CA GLU A 12 -0.09 8.06 -3.74
C GLU A 12 -1.19 8.14 -2.68
N ARG A 13 -2.30 7.42 -2.87
CA ARG A 13 -3.38 7.34 -1.88
C ARG A 13 -3.04 6.40 -0.73
N LEU A 14 -2.40 5.25 -1.00
CA LEU A 14 -2.23 4.18 -0.03
C LEU A 14 -0.93 4.28 0.79
N VAL A 15 0.16 4.79 0.20
CA VAL A 15 1.45 4.94 0.91
C VAL A 15 1.32 5.84 2.14
N PRO A 16 0.66 7.01 2.11
CA PRO A 16 0.47 7.82 3.32
C PRO A 16 -0.33 7.09 4.41
N ALA A 17 -1.40 6.38 4.03
CA ALA A 17 -2.22 5.63 4.98
C ALA A 17 -1.44 4.47 5.62
N TRP A 18 -0.61 3.78 4.83
CA TRP A 18 0.33 2.78 5.33
C TRP A 18 1.35 3.40 6.29
N LEU A 19 1.97 4.52 5.95
CA LEU A 19 2.98 5.20 6.77
C LEU A 19 2.40 5.68 8.11
N GLU A 20 1.19 6.25 8.11
CA GLU A 20 0.51 6.67 9.34
C GLU A 20 0.27 5.50 10.30
N GLU A 21 -0.02 4.33 9.75
CA GLU A 21 -0.26 3.14 10.55
C GLU A 21 1.05 2.46 10.98
N ALA A 22 2.01 2.34 10.07
CA ALA A 22 3.36 1.89 10.39
C ALA A 22 3.96 2.72 11.53
N ALA A 23 3.71 4.03 11.56
CA ALA A 23 4.18 4.92 12.61
C ALA A 23 3.60 4.60 14.00
N ARG A 24 2.42 3.96 14.08
CA ARG A 24 1.83 3.50 15.34
C ARG A 24 2.57 2.29 15.92
N HIS A 25 3.23 1.51 15.08
CA HIS A 25 3.97 0.31 15.46
C HIS A 25 5.47 0.57 15.60
N ASP A 26 6.08 1.21 14.59
CA ASP A 26 7.47 1.64 14.58
C ASP A 26 7.60 3.03 13.91
N PRO A 27 7.62 4.11 14.70
CA PRO A 27 7.71 5.47 14.16
C PRO A 27 9.02 5.74 13.42
N ARG A 28 10.13 5.09 13.81
CA ARG A 28 11.42 5.29 13.14
C ARG A 28 11.46 4.60 11.79
N ALA A 29 10.89 3.41 11.68
CA ALA A 29 10.74 2.74 10.39
C ALA A 29 9.84 3.55 9.46
N ALA A 30 8.71 4.05 9.96
CA ALA A 30 7.79 4.87 9.19
C ALA A 30 8.41 6.20 8.73
N GLU A 31 9.18 6.90 9.57
CA GLU A 31 9.89 8.13 9.15
C GLU A 31 10.92 7.85 8.05
N ARG A 32 11.65 6.73 8.11
CA ARG A 32 12.60 6.36 7.05
C ARG A 32 11.88 6.08 5.73
N ALA A 33 10.83 5.26 5.78
CA ALA A 33 10.02 4.95 4.60
C ALA A 33 9.35 6.20 4.02
N ARG A 34 8.95 7.15 4.87
CA ARG A 34 8.42 8.45 4.44
C ARG A 34 9.46 9.30 3.72
N ALA A 35 10.67 9.41 4.26
CA ALA A 35 11.76 10.14 3.61
C ALA A 35 12.17 9.52 2.27
N GLU A 36 12.11 8.18 2.16
CA GLU A 36 12.28 7.45 0.91
C GLU A 36 11.16 7.81 -0.09
N TRP A 37 9.90 7.73 0.34
CA TRP A 37 8.75 8.12 -0.46
C TRP A 37 8.82 9.56 -0.99
N GLU A 38 9.19 10.53 -0.14
CA GLU A 38 9.36 11.94 -0.52
C GLU A 38 10.48 12.16 -1.55
N ARG A 39 11.46 11.24 -1.62
CA ARG A 39 12.51 11.21 -2.64
C ARG A 39 12.10 10.50 -3.93
N GLY A 40 10.87 9.98 -3.98
CA GLY A 40 10.27 9.33 -5.15
C GLY A 40 10.61 7.86 -5.32
N SER A 41 11.12 7.18 -4.28
CA SER A 41 11.44 5.74 -4.36
C SER A 41 11.40 5.10 -2.98
N LEU A 42 10.83 3.89 -2.88
CA LEU A 42 10.85 3.09 -1.65
C LEU A 42 12.06 2.14 -1.66
N SER A 43 12.64 1.87 -0.49
CA SER A 43 13.58 0.76 -0.36
C SER A 43 12.87 -0.58 -0.59
N ALA A 44 13.63 -1.63 -0.92
CA ALA A 44 13.05 -2.98 -1.10
C ALA A 44 12.34 -3.51 0.17
N GLY A 45 12.81 -3.12 1.36
CA GLY A 45 12.15 -3.44 2.63
C GLY A 45 10.80 -2.74 2.74
N ALA A 46 10.77 -1.42 2.54
CA ALA A 46 9.55 -0.62 2.55
C ALA A 46 8.54 -1.10 1.49
N ALA A 47 9.00 -1.46 0.29
CA ALA A 47 8.18 -2.04 -0.77
C ALA A 47 7.52 -3.35 -0.35
N ARG A 48 8.27 -4.25 0.31
CA ARG A 48 7.76 -5.52 0.82
C ARG A 48 6.71 -5.29 1.91
N GLU A 49 7.01 -4.41 2.86
CA GLU A 49 6.08 -4.07 3.94
C GLU A 49 4.78 -3.45 3.42
N LEU A 50 4.87 -2.58 2.42
CA LEU A 50 3.69 -2.03 1.74
C LEU A 50 2.87 -3.12 1.06
N ALA A 51 3.52 -4.06 0.36
CA ALA A 51 2.85 -5.18 -0.31
C ALA A 51 2.14 -6.13 0.67
N ASP A 52 2.79 -6.44 1.80
CA ASP A 52 2.20 -7.21 2.89
C ASP A 52 1.03 -6.45 3.54
N TRP A 53 1.19 -5.15 3.76
CA TRP A 53 0.16 -4.29 4.33
C TRP A 53 -1.10 -4.21 3.47
N VAL A 54 -0.96 -3.99 2.15
CA VAL A 54 -2.13 -3.99 1.23
C VAL A 54 -2.76 -5.37 1.16
N THR A 55 -1.95 -6.44 1.19
CA THR A 55 -2.45 -7.83 1.16
C THR A 55 -3.28 -8.17 2.39
N ALA A 56 -2.82 -7.76 3.58
CA ALA A 56 -3.53 -7.98 4.83
C ALA A 56 -4.85 -7.17 4.92
N ARG A 57 -4.93 -6.04 4.21
CA ARG A 57 -6.06 -5.10 4.24
C ARG A 57 -6.98 -5.17 3.03
N VAL A 58 -6.82 -6.14 2.13
CA VAL A 58 -7.81 -6.34 1.07
C VAL A 58 -9.14 -6.69 1.72
N THR A 59 -10.03 -5.70 1.79
CA THR A 59 -11.36 -5.82 2.38
C THR A 59 -12.44 -6.02 1.33
N ASP A 60 -12.15 -5.65 0.08
CA ASP A 60 -13.08 -5.80 -1.03
C ASP A 60 -12.64 -6.99 -1.91
N THR A 61 -12.89 -8.19 -1.40
CA THR A 61 -13.25 -9.30 -2.28
C THR A 61 -14.77 -9.28 -2.32
N GLY A 62 -15.38 -9.29 -3.50
CA GLY A 62 -16.85 -9.29 -3.68
C GLY A 62 -17.60 -10.50 -3.11
N PHE A 63 -17.00 -11.20 -2.14
CA PHE A 63 -17.55 -12.32 -1.37
C PHE A 63 -18.12 -11.90 0.00
N ASN A 64 -17.74 -10.75 0.56
CA ASN A 64 -18.17 -10.33 1.90
C ASN A 64 -19.32 -9.30 1.87
N GLN A 65 -20.44 -9.65 1.21
CA GLN A 65 -21.70 -8.92 1.45
C GLN A 65 -22.38 -9.34 2.76
N ASP A 66 -21.90 -10.39 3.42
CA ASP A 66 -22.35 -10.87 4.72
C ASP A 66 -21.13 -11.28 5.56
N GLU A 67 -21.13 -10.89 6.83
CA GLU A 67 -20.24 -11.31 7.92
C GLU A 67 -18.75 -10.92 7.91
N GLY A 68 -18.43 -9.86 8.68
CA GLY A 68 -17.11 -9.63 9.26
C GLY A 68 -16.92 -8.15 9.63
N PRO A 69 -16.42 -7.81 10.83
CA PRO A 69 -16.12 -6.41 11.14
C PRO A 69 -15.12 -5.89 10.12
N THR A 70 -15.50 -4.84 9.40
CA THR A 70 -14.58 -4.05 8.58
C THR A 70 -13.35 -3.77 9.44
N PRO A 71 -12.13 -4.16 9.03
CA PRO A 71 -10.96 -3.74 9.78
C PRO A 71 -11.03 -2.21 9.82
N ASP A 72 -10.96 -1.65 11.03
CA ASP A 72 -11.11 -0.23 11.36
C ASP A 72 -9.90 0.59 10.87
N GLY A 73 -9.48 0.33 9.63
CA GLY A 73 -8.47 1.06 8.91
C GLY A 73 -9.12 2.24 8.20
N PRO A 74 -8.46 3.41 8.15
CA PRO A 74 -9.02 4.63 7.54
C PRO A 74 -9.23 4.51 6.02
N VAL A 75 -8.74 3.44 5.37
CA VAL A 75 -8.83 3.25 3.93
C VAL A 75 -9.35 1.85 3.57
N ARG A 76 -10.36 1.81 2.69
CA ARG A 76 -10.83 0.57 2.05
C ARG A 76 -9.86 0.23 0.91
N ILE A 77 -9.36 -1.00 0.90
CA ILE A 77 -8.44 -1.50 -0.13
C ILE A 77 -9.12 -2.62 -0.90
N SER A 78 -9.26 -2.44 -2.20
CA SER A 78 -9.79 -3.46 -3.11
C SER A 78 -8.70 -4.38 -3.65
N VAL A 79 -9.11 -5.52 -4.21
CA VAL A 79 -8.20 -6.40 -4.97
C VAL A 79 -7.53 -5.64 -6.11
N ALA A 80 -8.25 -4.72 -6.76
CA ALA A 80 -7.70 -3.87 -7.82
C ALA A 80 -6.62 -2.92 -7.30
N ASP A 81 -6.84 -2.34 -6.11
CA ASP A 81 -5.86 -1.47 -5.47
C ASP A 81 -4.58 -2.24 -5.10
N LYS A 82 -4.72 -3.43 -4.52
CA LYS A 82 -3.57 -4.31 -4.27
C LYS A 82 -2.80 -4.58 -5.56
N ALA A 83 -3.49 -4.99 -6.62
CA ALA A 83 -2.85 -5.32 -7.88
C ALA A 83 -2.14 -4.11 -8.49
N ALA A 84 -2.72 -2.91 -8.36
CA ALA A 84 -2.12 -1.65 -8.78
C ALA A 84 -0.83 -1.35 -8.01
N VAL A 85 -0.83 -1.51 -6.68
CA VAL A 85 0.38 -1.32 -5.85
C VAL A 85 1.48 -2.32 -6.23
N HIS A 86 1.15 -3.61 -6.42
CA HIS A 86 2.15 -4.59 -6.83
C HIS A 86 2.75 -4.27 -8.21
N ARG A 87 1.93 -3.83 -9.17
CA ARG A 87 2.43 -3.39 -10.49
C ARG A 87 3.30 -2.13 -10.40
N TRP A 88 2.91 -1.17 -9.56
CA TRP A 88 3.66 0.05 -9.33
C TRP A 88 5.03 -0.23 -8.68
N LEU A 89 5.08 -1.17 -7.73
CA LEU A 89 6.33 -1.65 -7.12
C LEU A 89 7.21 -2.40 -8.13
N ALA A 90 6.62 -3.28 -8.94
CA ALA A 90 7.32 -3.99 -10.01
C ALA A 90 7.91 -3.03 -11.07
N ALA A 91 7.20 -1.96 -11.41
CA ALA A 91 7.68 -0.93 -12.33
C ALA A 91 8.91 -0.17 -11.80
N GLN A 92 9.09 -0.12 -10.47
CA GLN A 92 10.29 0.42 -9.82
C GLN A 92 11.40 -0.62 -9.63
N GLY A 93 11.18 -1.88 -10.04
CA GLY A 93 12.13 -2.97 -9.91
C GLY A 93 12.05 -3.75 -8.60
N HIS A 94 10.96 -3.63 -7.85
CA HIS A 94 10.72 -4.44 -6.65
C HIS A 94 9.92 -5.70 -6.99
N ASP A 95 10.46 -6.87 -6.62
CA ASP A 95 9.77 -8.16 -6.73
C ASP A 95 9.03 -8.45 -5.41
N VAL A 96 7.69 -8.35 -5.42
CA VAL A 96 6.83 -8.44 -4.22
C VAL A 96 5.75 -9.49 -4.32
#